data_AF-A0A934A1C5-F1
#
_entry.id   AF-A0A934A1C5-F1
#
_cell.length_a   1.000
_cell.length_b   1.000
_cell.length_c   1.000
_cell.angle_alpha   90.00
_cell.angle_beta   90.00
_cell.angle_gamma   90.00
#
_symmetry.space_group_name_H-M   'P 1'
#
loop_
_entity.id
_entity.type
_entity.pdbx_description
1 polymer ?
#
loop_
_entity_poly.entity_id
_entity_poly.type
_entity_poly.pdbx_seq_one_letter_code
_entity_poly.pdbx_strand_id
1 'polypeptide(L)'
;MRYRVRFTAGAERDLLELYDFLAERDVDAAEQALGAVRKAVELLGIFPFACRKALASKPDPFLREMVVSFGDSGYVMLYRIESRVVTLLAVRHQRQEDFL
;
A
#
# COMPACT_ATOMS: atom_id res chain seq x y z
N MET A 1 5.71 -20.31 3.87
CA MET A 1 4.34 -19.95 4.32
C MET A 1 3.96 -18.64 3.66
N ARG A 2 2.72 -18.49 3.16
CA ARG A 2 2.27 -17.28 2.46
C ARG A 2 1.00 -16.73 3.13
N TYR A 3 0.92 -15.40 3.29
CA TYR A 3 -0.27 -14.68 3.72
C TYR A 3 -1.17 -14.42 2.51
N ARG A 4 -2.49 -14.48 2.72
CA ARG A 4 -3.45 -14.04 1.72
C ARG A 4 -3.57 -12.53 1.79
N VAL A 5 -3.35 -11.83 0.69
CA VAL A 5 -3.60 -10.38 0.61
C VAL A 5 -5.02 -10.14 0.10
N ARG A 6 -5.73 -9.22 0.75
CA ARG A 6 -7.03 -8.70 0.31
C ARG A 6 -7.03 -7.18 0.42
N PHE A 7 -7.96 -6.54 -0.26
CA PHE A 7 -8.09 -5.10 -0.32
C PHE A 7 -9.44 -4.71 0.29
N THR A 8 -9.48 -3.58 1.00
CA THR A 8 -10.74 -2.90 1.29
C THR A 8 -11.22 -2.17 0.05
N ALA A 9 -12.51 -1.85 -0.02
CA ALA A 9 -13.04 -1.00 -1.08
C ALA A 9 -12.36 0.40 -1.13
N GLY A 10 -11.87 0.88 0.02
CA GLY A 10 -11.08 2.12 0.10
C GLY A 10 -9.74 1.97 -0.61
N ALA A 11 -8.97 0.92 -0.28
CA ALA A 11 -7.69 0.66 -0.93
C ALA A 11 -7.82 0.40 -2.43
N GLU A 12 -8.89 -0.29 -2.87
CA GLU A 12 -9.15 -0.49 -4.30
C GLU A 12 -9.43 0.85 -5.01
N ARG A 13 -10.23 1.73 -4.40
CA ARG A 13 -10.49 3.06 -4.94
C ARG A 13 -9.22 3.90 -5.01
N ASP A 14 -8.43 3.92 -3.94
CA ASP A 14 -7.16 4.67 -3.90
C ASP A 14 -6.21 4.24 -5.03
N LEU A 15 -6.13 2.94 -5.32
CA LEU A 15 -5.31 2.39 -6.40
C LEU A 15 -5.84 2.75 -7.79
N LEU A 16 -7.16 2.74 -7.98
CA LEU A 16 -7.78 3.14 -9.25
C LEU A 16 -7.59 4.64 -9.51
N GLU A 17 -7.89 5.49 -8.53
CA GLU A 17 -7.69 6.94 -8.62
C GLU A 17 -6.21 7.28 -8.89
N LEU A 18 -5.29 6.55 -8.25
CA LEU A 18 -3.87 6.69 -8.51
C LEU A 18 -3.50 6.34 -9.96
N TYR A 19 -4.01 5.21 -10.46
CA TYR A 19 -3.74 4.78 -11.82
C TYR A 19 -4.28 5.79 -12.84
N ASP A 20 -5.54 6.21 -12.68
CA ASP A 20 -6.18 7.18 -13.58
C ASP A 20 -5.42 8.52 -13.59
N PHE A 21 -5.03 9.03 -12.42
CA PHE A 21 -4.24 10.26 -12.29
C PHE A 21 -2.91 10.19 -13.05
N LEU A 22 -2.21 9.05 -12.96
CA LEU A 22 -0.95 8.86 -13.69
C LEU A 22 -1.22 8.71 -15.19
N ALA A 23 -2.20 7.89 -15.58
CA ALA A 23 -2.51 7.57 -16.97
C ALA A 23 -2.97 8.79 -17.78
N GLU A 24 -3.62 9.76 -17.14
CA GLU A 24 -3.98 11.04 -17.77
C GLU A 24 -2.76 11.84 -18.26
N ARG A 25 -1.58 11.63 -17.65
CA ARG A 25 -0.35 12.38 -17.95
C ARG A 25 0.68 11.54 -18.69
N ASP A 26 0.86 10.31 -18.24
CA ASP A 26 1.86 9.35 -18.72
C ASP A 26 1.41 7.92 -18.41
N VAL A 27 1.00 7.21 -19.45
CA VAL A 27 0.53 5.82 -19.36
C VAL A 27 1.66 4.87 -18.95
N ASP A 28 2.89 5.13 -19.39
CA ASP A 28 4.04 4.29 -19.01
C ASP A 28 4.35 4.43 -17.51
N ALA A 29 4.20 5.64 -16.97
CA ALA A 29 4.31 5.88 -15.54
C ALA A 29 3.20 5.13 -14.76
N ALA A 30 1.97 5.12 -15.26
CA ALA A 30 0.86 4.38 -14.63
C ALA A 30 1.12 2.86 -14.58
N GLU A 31 1.61 2.27 -15.67
CA GLU A 31 1.99 0.86 -15.74
C GLU A 31 3.16 0.52 -14.79
N GLN A 32 4.16 1.40 -14.72
CA GLN A 32 5.27 1.23 -13.78
C GLN A 32 4.82 1.30 -12.32
N ALA A 33 3.88 2.19 -11.99
CA ALA A 33 3.30 2.30 -10.65
C ALA A 33 2.54 1.01 -10.28
N LEU A 34 1.73 0.50 -11.20
CA LEU A 34 1.01 -0.77 -11.00
C LEU A 34 1.99 -1.93 -10.79
N GLY A 35 3.10 -1.96 -11.54
CA GLY A 35 4.18 -2.92 -11.37
C GLY A 35 4.84 -2.84 -9.98
N ALA A 36 5.08 -1.63 -9.47
CA ALA A 36 5.63 -1.41 -8.13
C ALA A 36 4.65 -1.87 -7.04
N VAL A 37 3.36 -1.54 -7.18
CA VAL A 37 2.27 -1.98 -6.28
C VAL A 37 2.17 -3.50 -6.24
N ARG A 38 2.21 -4.16 -7.40
CA ARG A 38 2.16 -5.63 -7.49
C ARG A 38 3.31 -6.29 -6.74
N LYS A 39 4.54 -5.81 -6.95
CA LYS A 39 5.72 -6.30 -6.23
C LYS A 39 5.59 -6.09 -4.71
N ALA A 40 5.08 -4.94 -4.29
CA ALA A 40 4.83 -4.67 -2.87
C ALA A 40 3.81 -5.65 -2.27
N VAL A 41 2.69 -5.90 -2.95
CA VAL A 41 1.66 -6.87 -2.54
C VAL A 41 2.24 -8.29 -2.44
N GLU A 42 3.10 -8.69 -3.37
CA GLU A 42 3.79 -9.99 -3.31
C GLU A 42 4.67 -10.10 -2.07
N LEU A 43 5.45 -9.06 -1.76
CA LEU A 43 6.28 -9.00 -0.56
C LEU A 43 5.45 -9.06 0.73
N LEU A 44 4.30 -8.37 0.78
CA LEU A 44 3.36 -8.48 1.90
C LEU A 44 2.82 -9.91 2.08
N GLY A 45 2.68 -10.66 0.99
CA GLY A 45 2.32 -12.07 1.05
C GLY A 45 3.38 -12.96 1.71
N ILE A 46 4.65 -12.54 1.77
CA ILE A 46 5.76 -13.36 2.27
C ILE A 46 6.25 -12.86 3.63
N PHE A 47 6.45 -11.55 3.78
CA PHE A 47 7.08 -10.93 4.96
C PHE A 47 6.28 -9.72 5.50
N PRO A 48 4.98 -9.87 5.85
CA PRO A 48 4.18 -8.71 6.27
C PRO A 48 4.64 -8.12 7.61
N PHE A 49 5.32 -8.89 8.46
CA PHE A 49 5.83 -8.37 9.74
C PHE A 49 7.15 -7.59 9.63
N ALA A 50 7.76 -7.54 8.45
CA ALA A 50 9.04 -6.84 8.23
C ALA A 50 8.88 -5.32 8.06
N CYS A 51 7.69 -4.83 7.68
CA CYS A 51 7.49 -3.40 7.47
C CYS A 51 7.28 -2.64 8.78
N ARG A 52 7.36 -1.30 8.71
CA ARG A 52 7.23 -0.40 9.87
C ARG A 52 5.84 -0.54 10.51
N LYS A 53 5.77 -0.47 11.83
CA LYS A 53 4.49 -0.28 12.54
C LYS A 53 3.95 1.11 12.23
N ALA A 54 2.67 1.19 11.90
CA ALA A 54 2.01 2.48 11.71
C ALA A 54 1.96 3.22 13.05
N LEU A 55 2.21 4.52 13.02
CA LEU A 55 1.91 5.38 14.15
C LEU A 55 0.41 5.67 14.11
N ALA A 56 -0.30 5.32 15.18
CA ALA A 56 -1.72 5.61 15.32
C ALA A 56 -2.00 6.15 16.71
N SER A 57 -3.06 6.97 16.87
CA SER A 57 -3.45 7.56 18.15
C SER A 57 -3.74 6.49 19.21
N LYS A 58 -4.07 5.26 18.76
CA LYS A 58 -4.12 4.05 19.59
C LYS A 58 -3.07 3.05 19.06
N PRO A 59 -2.22 2.48 19.93
CA PRO A 59 -1.26 1.46 19.51
C PRO A 59 -1.96 0.23 18.96
N ASP A 60 -1.71 -0.10 17.69
CA ASP A 60 -2.17 -1.33 17.06
C ASP A 60 -0.95 -2.16 16.62
N PRO A 61 -0.66 -3.31 17.26
CA PRO A 61 0.53 -4.11 16.95
C PRO A 61 0.47 -4.77 15.56
N PHE A 62 -0.70 -4.78 14.92
CA PHE A 62 -0.94 -5.41 13.63
C PHE A 62 -1.07 -4.42 12.47
N LEU A 63 -1.18 -3.13 12.77
CA LEU A 63 -1.24 -2.05 11.79
C LEU A 63 0.17 -1.63 11.35
N ARG A 64 0.39 -1.59 10.05
CA ARG A 64 1.70 -1.38 9.45
C ARG A 64 1.63 -0.57 8.18
N GLU A 65 2.76 0.06 7.88
CA GLU A 65 2.95 0.85 6.68
C GLU A 65 4.11 0.30 5.88
N MET A 66 3.93 0.24 4.56
CA MET A 66 4.98 -0.07 3.61
C MET A 66 5.13 1.09 2.64
N VAL A 67 6.34 1.62 2.55
CA VAL A 67 6.71 2.57 1.49
C VAL A 67 6.99 1.77 0.22
N VAL A 68 6.29 2.13 -0.85
CA VAL A 68 6.47 1.62 -2.19
C VAL A 68 7.12 2.72 -3.01
N SER A 69 8.42 2.59 -3.26
CA SER A 69 9.17 3.56 -4.04
C SER A 69 8.70 3.56 -5.50
N PHE A 70 8.26 4.73 -5.97
CA PHE A 70 7.85 4.99 -7.34
C PHE A 70 8.03 6.48 -7.64
N GLY A 71 8.63 6.82 -8.79
CA GLY A 71 8.94 8.20 -9.15
C GLY A 71 9.76 8.93 -8.07
N ASP A 72 9.47 10.22 -7.88
CA ASP A 72 10.21 11.12 -6.99
C ASP A 72 9.78 11.07 -5.51
N SER A 73 8.65 10.43 -5.20
CA SER A 73 8.09 10.50 -3.84
C SER A 73 7.43 9.24 -3.31
N GLY A 74 7.17 8.21 -4.12
CA GLY A 74 6.61 6.94 -3.66
C GLY A 74 5.21 7.02 -3.03
N TYR A 75 4.69 5.85 -2.70
CA TYR A 75 3.39 5.66 -2.06
C TYR A 75 3.55 4.95 -0.73
N VAL A 76 2.61 5.18 0.17
CA VAL A 76 2.51 4.47 1.44
C VAL A 76 1.26 3.61 1.41
N MET A 77 1.45 2.32 1.65
CA MET A 77 0.41 1.32 1.81
C MET A 77 0.17 1.09 3.29
N LEU A 78 -1.02 1.44 3.78
CA LEU A 78 -1.45 1.11 5.14
C LEU A 78 -2.18 -0.23 5.12
N TYR A 79 -1.72 -1.18 5.94
CA TYR A 79 -2.33 -2.50 6.00
C TYR A 79 -2.37 -3.04 7.42
N ARG A 80 -3.27 -4.01 7.63
CA ARG A 80 -3.37 -4.76 8.89
C ARG A 80 -3.14 -6.24 8.66
N ILE A 81 -2.51 -6.89 9.64
CA ILE A 81 -2.29 -8.34 9.64
C ILE A 81 -3.25 -9.01 10.64
N GLU A 82 -4.07 -9.94 10.16
CA GLU A 82 -4.99 -10.71 11.00
C GLU A 82 -4.84 -12.20 10.67
N SER A 83 -4.37 -12.99 11.65
CA SER A 83 -4.06 -14.41 11.47
C SER A 83 -3.10 -14.66 10.28
N ARG A 84 -3.60 -15.10 9.12
CA ARG A 84 -2.83 -15.27 7.87
C ARG A 84 -3.35 -14.43 6.71
N VAL A 85 -4.02 -13.33 7.02
CA VAL A 85 -4.57 -12.39 6.06
C VAL A 85 -3.95 -11.02 6.25
N VAL A 86 -3.47 -10.44 5.15
CA VAL A 86 -3.05 -9.03 5.07
C VAL A 86 -4.18 -8.28 4.40
N THR A 87 -4.73 -7.29 5.08
CA THR A 87 -5.79 -6.42 4.56
C THR A 87 -5.18 -5.07 4.26
N LEU A 88 -5.05 -4.72 2.98
CA LEU A 88 -4.67 -3.38 2.57
C LEU A 88 -5.86 -2.45 2.84
N LEU A 89 -5.64 -1.45 3.69
CA LEU A 89 -6.67 -0.55 4.18
C LEU A 89 -6.79 0.71 3.33
N ALA A 90 -5.65 1.25 2.90
CA ALA A 90 -5.57 2.46 2.10
C ALA A 90 -4.19 2.57 1.41
N VAL A 91 -4.14 3.35 0.34
CA VAL A 91 -2.91 3.71 -0.39
C VAL A 91 -2.86 5.21 -0.57
N ARG A 92 -1.74 5.84 -0.21
CA ARG A 92 -1.59 7.30 -0.32
C ARG A 92 -0.24 7.69 -0.89
N HIS A 93 -0.16 8.89 -1.42
CA HIS A 93 1.12 9.46 -1.81
C HIS A 93 1.94 9.80 -0.56
N GLN A 94 3.25 9.54 -0.53
CA GLN A 94 4.08 9.76 0.67
C GLN A 94 4.10 11.23 1.14
N ARG A 95 3.80 12.18 0.22
CA ARG A 95 3.73 13.62 0.52
C ARG A 95 2.36 14.09 1.03
N GLN A 96 1.33 13.25 0.99
CA GLN A 96 0.07 13.55 1.69
C GLN A 96 0.30 13.29 3.19
N GLU A 97 -0.11 14.25 4.02
CA GLU A 97 0.02 14.15 5.49
C GLU A 97 -0.59 12.85 6.03
N ASP A 98 -0.05 12.41 7.18
CA ASP A 98 -0.23 11.11 7.84
C ASP A 98 -1.65 10.51 7.75
N PHE A 99 -1.74 9.17 7.88
CA PHE A 99 -3.02 8.45 7.99
C PHE A 99 -3.83 8.79 9.27
N LEU A 100 -3.41 9.80 10.03
CA LEU A 100 -3.87 10.15 11.38
C LEU A 100 -4.78 11.38 11.42
#